data_AF-A0A8U0A8Z9-F1
#
_entry.id   AF-A0A8U0A8Z9-F1
#
_cell.length_a   1.000
_cell.length_b   1.000
_cell.length_c   1.000
_cell.angle_alpha   90.00
_cell.angle_beta   90.00
_cell.angle_gamma   90.00
#
_symmetry.space_group_name_H-M   'P 1'
#
loop_
_entity.id
_entity.type
_entity.pdbx_description
1 polymer ?
#
loop_
_entity_poly.entity_id
_entity_poly.type
_entity_poly.pdbx_seq_one_letter_code
_entity_poly.pdbx_strand_id
1 'polypeptide(L)'
;MDLTRCGLLIERAETLARLYANHRDWTVVEEKWLDERFDERSTRRSSKGIYRVLSSRFKTASANLPAIVRLPSIFEQCETARDKAQILYLYLLEDDPLVKYAVHQYVQRLQRSGIDELDFDQDTVERLLSEFHYADGSAFEYAESTTRRWGDGLRSVMREIGVLETQQSLTGQLPKIGTIPLLVASGYSWEKAETDWLSRPAGWLYLFQPEQSWDSLAERVSDHPSWEASGIHGELRLQPTEETYGWAESMGGDE
;
A
#
# COMPACT_ATOMS: atom_id res chain seq x y z
N MET A 1 -5.96 16.51 -1.72
CA MET A 1 -5.78 15.79 -0.45
C MET A 1 -6.65 14.58 -0.55
N ASP A 2 -5.96 13.51 -0.89
CA ASP A 2 -6.57 12.42 -1.62
C ASP A 2 -6.95 11.32 -0.63
N LEU A 3 -6.16 11.19 0.45
CA LEU A 3 -6.49 10.42 1.65
C LEU A 3 -7.82 10.84 2.28
N THR A 4 -8.05 12.15 2.46
CA THR A 4 -9.27 12.67 3.13
C THR A 4 -10.54 12.55 2.30
N ARG A 5 -10.40 12.30 1.00
CA ARG A 5 -11.52 12.20 0.06
C ARG A 5 -11.81 10.77 -0.36
N CYS A 6 -10.80 9.90 -0.38
CA CYS A 6 -10.87 8.65 -1.12
C CYS A 6 -10.16 7.44 -0.48
N GLY A 7 -9.78 7.46 0.81
CA GLY A 7 -9.33 6.25 1.56
C GLY A 7 -8.45 5.29 0.74
N LEU A 8 -8.65 3.97 0.83
CA LEU A 8 -8.18 3.02 -0.20
C LEU A 8 -9.25 2.72 -1.26
N LEU A 9 -10.54 2.74 -0.89
CA LEU A 9 -11.68 2.43 -1.77
C LEU A 9 -11.49 1.11 -2.56
N ILE A 10 -11.25 0.02 -1.82
CA ILE A 10 -10.78 -1.28 -2.34
C ILE A 10 -11.55 -1.74 -3.58
N GLU A 11 -12.88 -1.82 -3.51
CA GLU A 11 -13.73 -2.28 -4.63
C GLU A 11 -13.63 -1.39 -5.87
N ARG A 12 -13.50 -0.08 -5.66
CA ARG A 12 -13.41 0.92 -6.75
C ARG A 12 -12.02 0.92 -7.38
N ALA A 13 -10.99 0.71 -6.57
CA ALA A 13 -9.61 0.54 -7.03
C ALA A 13 -9.47 -0.76 -7.85
N GLU A 14 -10.08 -1.86 -7.40
CA GLU A 14 -10.15 -3.12 -8.15
C GLU A 14 -10.90 -2.95 -9.49
N THR A 15 -12.05 -2.26 -9.47
CA THR A 15 -12.81 -1.97 -10.70
C THR A 15 -11.98 -1.16 -11.69
N LEU A 16 -11.27 -0.13 -11.21
CA LEU A 16 -10.41 0.69 -12.05
C LEU A 16 -9.24 -0.11 -12.64
N ALA A 17 -8.63 -1.00 -11.85
CA ALA A 17 -7.58 -1.89 -12.31
C ALA A 17 -8.08 -2.84 -13.42
N ARG A 18 -9.27 -3.42 -13.26
CA ARG A 18 -9.91 -4.26 -14.30
C ARG A 18 -10.20 -3.47 -15.57
N LEU A 19 -10.76 -2.26 -15.45
CA LEU A 19 -11.01 -1.39 -16.62
C LEU A 19 -9.72 -1.08 -17.37
N TYR A 20 -8.66 -0.74 -16.65
CA TYR A 20 -7.37 -0.47 -17.29
C TYR A 20 -6.74 -1.71 -17.91
N ALA A 21 -6.81 -2.87 -17.25
CA ALA A 21 -6.31 -4.13 -17.82
C ALA A 21 -6.99 -4.47 -19.15
N ASN A 22 -8.31 -4.22 -19.26
CA ASN A 22 -9.09 -4.49 -20.46
C ASN A 22 -8.88 -3.49 -21.60
N HIS A 23 -8.60 -2.23 -21.30
CA HIS A 23 -8.56 -1.16 -22.32
C HIS A 23 -7.16 -0.63 -22.61
N ARG A 24 -6.23 -0.75 -21.67
CA ARG A 24 -4.84 -0.26 -21.75
C ARG A 24 -4.70 1.23 -22.11
N ASP A 25 -5.79 2.00 -22.03
CA ASP A 25 -5.84 3.43 -22.34
C ASP A 25 -6.61 4.19 -21.26
N TRP A 26 -5.92 5.09 -20.56
CA TRP A 26 -6.50 5.92 -19.51
C TRP A 26 -7.60 6.88 -19.99
N THR A 27 -7.61 7.24 -21.27
CA THR A 27 -8.65 8.07 -21.89
C THR A 27 -9.94 7.28 -21.98
N VAL A 28 -9.88 6.07 -22.53
CA VAL A 28 -11.02 5.15 -22.62
C VAL A 28 -11.52 4.76 -21.23
N VAL A 29 -10.61 4.52 -20.28
CA VAL A 29 -10.97 4.21 -18.90
C VAL A 29 -11.66 5.39 -18.21
N GLU A 30 -11.22 6.64 -18.42
CA GLU A 30 -11.89 7.82 -17.85
C GLU A 30 -13.33 7.95 -18.39
N GLU A 31 -13.50 7.78 -19.70
CA GLU A 31 -14.82 7.86 -20.34
C GLU A 31 -15.77 6.81 -19.76
N LYS A 32 -15.35 5.54 -19.76
CA LYS A 32 -16.14 4.44 -19.20
C LYS A 32 -16.45 4.63 -17.72
N TRP A 33 -15.46 5.05 -16.93
CA TRP A 33 -15.65 5.34 -15.51
C TRP A 33 -16.80 6.34 -15.28
N LEU A 34 -16.79 7.43 -16.02
CA LEU A 34 -17.73 8.54 -15.84
C LEU A 34 -19.11 8.27 -16.44
N ASP A 35 -19.19 7.49 -17.51
CA ASP A 35 -20.43 7.24 -18.24
C ASP A 35 -21.21 6.06 -17.64
N GLU A 36 -20.53 4.97 -17.31
CA GLU A 36 -21.14 3.80 -16.66
C GLU A 36 -21.30 3.98 -15.14
N ARG A 37 -20.72 5.04 -14.57
CA ARG A 37 -20.78 5.39 -13.13
C ARG A 37 -20.34 4.23 -12.24
N PHE A 38 -19.18 3.65 -12.55
CA PHE A 38 -18.57 2.55 -11.81
C PHE A 38 -18.30 2.83 -10.32
N ASP A 39 -18.38 4.08 -9.88
CA ASP A 39 -18.24 4.49 -8.48
C ASP A 39 -19.56 4.74 -7.76
N GLU A 40 -20.69 4.50 -8.42
CA GLU A 40 -22.07 4.64 -7.92
C GLU A 40 -22.40 6.03 -7.35
N ARG A 41 -21.62 7.05 -7.69
CA ARG A 41 -21.87 8.41 -7.20
C ARG A 41 -23.00 9.08 -7.96
N SER A 42 -23.75 9.90 -7.22
CA SER A 42 -24.88 10.66 -7.74
C SER A 42 -24.49 11.79 -8.72
N THR A 43 -23.22 12.24 -8.70
CA THR A 43 -22.76 13.34 -9.57
C THR A 43 -21.49 12.99 -10.36
N ARG A 44 -21.41 13.46 -11.60
CA ARG A 44 -20.22 13.33 -12.45
C ARG A 44 -18.99 14.01 -11.82
N ARG A 45 -19.18 15.09 -11.06
CA ARG A 45 -18.09 15.80 -10.38
C ARG A 45 -17.44 14.97 -9.27
N SER A 46 -18.25 14.30 -8.44
CA SER A 46 -17.73 13.38 -7.41
C SER A 46 -17.04 12.17 -8.03
N SER A 47 -17.60 11.64 -9.13
CA SER A 47 -17.02 10.50 -9.83
C SER A 47 -15.66 10.81 -10.45
N LYS A 48 -15.55 11.98 -11.07
CA LYS A 48 -14.26 12.50 -11.54
C LYS A 48 -13.24 12.72 -10.42
N GLY A 49 -13.71 13.05 -9.21
CA GLY A 49 -12.86 13.18 -8.03
C GLY A 49 -12.21 11.85 -7.65
N ILE A 50 -13.00 10.79 -7.51
CA ILE A 50 -12.51 9.44 -7.17
C ILE A 50 -11.59 8.91 -8.26
N TYR A 51 -12.01 9.02 -9.53
CA TYR A 51 -11.20 8.60 -10.67
C TYR A 51 -9.81 9.24 -10.65
N ARG A 52 -9.72 10.55 -10.44
CA ARG A 52 -8.44 11.26 -10.43
C ARG A 52 -7.51 10.75 -9.33
N VAL A 53 -8.03 10.54 -8.13
CA VAL A 53 -7.23 10.02 -7.01
C VAL A 53 -6.74 8.60 -7.30
N LEU A 54 -7.64 7.69 -7.65
CA LEU A 54 -7.28 6.28 -7.87
C LEU A 54 -6.37 6.11 -9.10
N SER A 55 -6.66 6.82 -10.19
CA SER A 55 -5.82 6.77 -11.39
C SER A 55 -4.46 7.42 -11.16
N SER A 56 -4.35 8.47 -10.33
CA SER A 56 -3.05 9.02 -9.92
C SER A 56 -2.20 7.93 -9.29
N ARG A 57 -2.71 7.26 -8.25
CA ARG A 57 -2.00 6.19 -7.53
C ARG A 57 -1.43 5.11 -8.43
N PHE A 58 -2.20 4.71 -9.44
CA PHE A 58 -1.75 3.69 -10.38
C PHE A 58 -0.80 4.22 -11.47
N LYS A 59 -0.89 5.51 -11.84
CA LYS A 59 0.01 6.15 -12.81
C LYS A 59 1.35 6.54 -12.20
N THR A 60 1.38 6.86 -10.91
CA THR A 60 2.56 7.32 -10.17
C THR A 60 3.29 6.20 -9.44
N ALA A 61 2.68 5.01 -9.33
CA ALA A 61 3.29 3.83 -8.76
C ALA A 61 4.67 3.57 -9.37
N SER A 62 5.68 3.39 -8.53
CA SER A 62 7.01 3.03 -9.00
C SER A 62 7.02 1.63 -9.62
N ALA A 63 8.03 1.36 -10.46
CA ALA A 63 8.25 0.05 -11.06
C ALA A 63 8.49 -1.07 -10.03
N ASN A 64 8.74 -0.70 -8.77
CA ASN A 64 8.89 -1.62 -7.65
C ASN A 64 7.57 -2.25 -7.19
N LEU A 65 6.42 -1.82 -7.71
CA LEU A 65 5.11 -2.41 -7.43
C LEU A 65 4.60 -3.16 -8.66
N PRO A 66 3.68 -4.12 -8.50
CA PRO A 66 3.06 -4.79 -9.63
C PRO A 66 2.47 -3.80 -10.62
N ALA A 67 2.62 -4.06 -11.92
CA ALA A 67 1.92 -3.27 -12.92
C ALA A 67 0.39 -3.40 -12.70
N ILE A 68 -0.35 -2.30 -12.88
CA ILE A 68 -1.83 -2.25 -12.71
C ILE A 68 -2.55 -3.38 -13.48
N VAL A 69 -1.97 -3.83 -14.59
CA VAL A 69 -2.54 -4.88 -15.45
C VAL A 69 -2.47 -6.28 -14.85
N ARG A 70 -1.61 -6.49 -13.84
CA ARG A 70 -1.53 -7.71 -13.05
C ARG A 70 -2.41 -7.65 -11.79
N LEU A 71 -2.81 -6.46 -11.35
CA LEU A 71 -3.61 -6.29 -10.13
C LEU A 71 -4.92 -7.08 -10.12
N PRO A 72 -5.68 -7.23 -11.23
CA PRO A 72 -6.88 -8.08 -11.23
C PRO A 72 -6.57 -9.53 -10.82
N SER A 73 -5.55 -10.15 -11.41
CA SER A 73 -5.13 -11.53 -11.07
C SER A 73 -4.63 -11.62 -9.63
N ILE A 74 -3.85 -10.63 -9.17
CA ILE A 74 -3.40 -10.54 -7.77
C ILE A 74 -4.59 -10.46 -6.80
N PHE A 75 -5.59 -9.64 -7.11
CA PHE A 75 -6.78 -9.47 -6.28
C PHE A 75 -7.69 -10.70 -6.27
N GLU A 76 -7.71 -11.50 -7.34
CA GLU A 76 -8.43 -12.77 -7.39
C GLU A 76 -7.82 -13.83 -6.48
N GLN A 77 -6.51 -13.77 -6.24
CA GLN A 77 -5.80 -14.67 -5.32
C GLN A 77 -5.91 -14.24 -3.85
N CYS A 78 -6.37 -13.02 -3.56
CA CYS A 78 -6.52 -12.52 -2.20
C CYS A 78 -7.69 -13.21 -1.48
N GLU A 79 -7.44 -13.71 -0.26
CA GLU A 79 -8.47 -14.37 0.55
C GLU A 79 -9.44 -13.39 1.20
N THR A 80 -8.97 -12.18 1.52
CA THR A 80 -9.74 -11.19 2.27
C THR A 80 -9.69 -9.80 1.63
N ALA A 81 -10.67 -8.96 1.97
CA ALA A 81 -10.62 -7.54 1.62
C ALA A 81 -9.40 -6.82 2.24
N ARG A 82 -8.92 -7.30 3.40
CA ARG A 82 -7.71 -6.77 4.05
C ARG A 82 -6.46 -7.05 3.22
N ASP A 83 -6.36 -8.21 2.58
CA ASP A 83 -5.23 -8.52 1.70
C ASP A 83 -5.15 -7.53 0.53
N LYS A 84 -6.30 -7.26 -0.11
CA LYS A 84 -6.41 -6.24 -1.17
C LYS A 84 -6.05 -4.84 -0.64
N ALA A 85 -6.51 -4.50 0.57
CA ALA A 85 -6.21 -3.23 1.22
C ALA A 85 -4.70 -3.06 1.48
N GLN A 86 -4.02 -4.09 2.00
CA GLN A 86 -2.59 -4.08 2.27
C GLN A 86 -1.78 -3.88 0.98
N ILE A 87 -2.23 -4.45 -0.14
CA ILE A 87 -1.61 -4.23 -1.45
C ILE A 87 -1.83 -2.79 -1.92
N LEU A 88 -3.08 -2.31 -1.94
CA LEU A 88 -3.43 -0.95 -2.37
C LEU A 88 -2.77 0.14 -1.51
N TYR A 89 -2.54 -0.17 -0.23
CA TYR A 89 -1.83 0.69 0.69
C TYR A 89 -0.41 0.99 0.23
N LEU A 90 0.31 0.02 -0.35
CA LEU A 90 1.65 0.28 -0.89
C LEU A 90 1.61 1.27 -2.08
N TYR A 91 0.57 1.24 -2.91
CA TYR A 91 0.37 2.24 -3.98
C TYR A 91 0.09 3.63 -3.40
N LEU A 92 -0.68 3.71 -2.31
CA LEU A 92 -0.89 4.97 -1.59
C LEU A 92 0.43 5.54 -1.05
N LEU A 93 1.33 4.72 -0.52
CA LEU A 93 2.65 5.16 -0.03
C LEU A 93 3.58 5.68 -1.13
N GLU A 94 3.42 5.19 -2.36
CA GLU A 94 4.20 5.68 -3.50
C GLU A 94 3.60 6.97 -4.08
N ASP A 95 2.28 7.15 -4.02
CA ASP A 95 1.57 8.32 -4.57
C ASP A 95 1.53 9.53 -3.61
N ASP A 96 1.45 9.32 -2.29
CA ASP A 96 1.29 10.38 -1.29
C ASP A 96 2.50 10.50 -0.36
N PRO A 97 3.42 11.47 -0.60
CA PRO A 97 4.61 11.67 0.22
C PRO A 97 4.34 11.97 1.69
N LEU A 98 3.20 12.61 2.00
CA LEU A 98 2.84 12.94 3.38
C LEU A 98 2.43 11.68 4.14
N VAL A 99 1.63 10.82 3.52
CA VAL A 99 1.28 9.50 4.08
C VAL A 99 2.55 8.67 4.25
N LYS A 100 3.41 8.64 3.23
CA LYS A 100 4.69 7.91 3.30
C LYS A 100 5.55 8.37 4.46
N TYR A 101 5.67 9.68 4.66
CA TYR A 101 6.43 10.25 5.77
C TYR A 101 5.84 9.82 7.13
N ALA A 102 4.54 10.02 7.34
CA ALA A 102 3.90 9.71 8.61
C ALA A 102 4.05 8.22 8.95
N VAL A 103 3.81 7.34 7.97
CA VAL A 103 4.00 5.90 8.10
C VAL A 103 5.46 5.58 8.42
N HIS A 104 6.41 6.21 7.73
CA HIS A 104 7.83 6.00 8.01
C HIS A 104 8.18 6.35 9.46
N GLN A 105 7.62 7.42 10.02
CA GLN A 105 7.80 7.77 11.43
C GLN A 105 7.21 6.72 12.37
N TYR A 106 6.00 6.23 12.09
CA TYR A 106 5.40 5.16 12.88
C TYR A 106 6.22 3.86 12.82
N VAL A 107 6.72 3.49 11.65
CA VAL A 107 7.61 2.34 11.48
C VAL A 107 8.90 2.53 12.29
N GLN A 108 9.52 3.70 12.26
CA GLN A 108 10.71 3.98 13.07
C GLN A 108 10.43 3.85 14.58
N ARG A 109 9.27 4.34 15.04
CA ARG A 109 8.85 4.20 16.44
C ARG A 109 8.63 2.74 16.81
N LEU A 110 7.94 1.98 15.95
CA LEU A 110 7.73 0.54 16.13
C LEU A 110 9.05 -0.23 16.27
N GLN A 111 10.05 0.07 15.42
CA GLN A 111 11.35 -0.60 15.49
C GLN A 111 12.15 -0.23 16.75
N ARG A 112 12.05 1.01 17.24
CA ARG A 112 12.82 1.48 18.40
C ARG A 112 12.22 1.06 19.74
N SER A 113 10.89 1.06 19.83
CA SER A 113 10.18 1.01 21.10
C SER A 113 9.07 -0.03 21.16
N GLY A 114 8.80 -0.74 20.06
CA GLY A 114 7.78 -1.77 20.00
C GLY A 114 6.38 -1.24 19.72
N ILE A 115 5.40 -2.14 19.88
CA ILE A 115 4.00 -1.95 19.45
C ILE A 115 3.27 -0.84 20.23
N ASP A 116 3.68 -0.59 21.47
CA ASP A 116 3.05 0.38 22.37
C ASP A 116 3.13 1.82 21.85
N GLU A 117 4.08 2.10 20.93
CA GLU A 117 4.26 3.41 20.28
C GLU A 117 3.45 3.58 18.98
N LEU A 118 2.62 2.61 18.61
CA LEU A 118 1.65 2.77 17.52
C LEU A 118 0.43 3.56 18.00
N ASP A 119 0.63 4.82 18.35
CA ASP A 119 -0.43 5.72 18.81
C ASP A 119 -0.93 6.65 17.68
N PHE A 120 -2.18 6.46 17.29
CA PHE A 120 -2.86 7.24 16.25
C PHE A 120 -3.81 8.29 16.84
N ASP A 121 -3.65 8.67 18.10
CA ASP A 121 -4.34 9.83 18.67
C ASP A 121 -4.07 11.11 17.85
N GLN A 122 -5.01 12.06 17.91
CA GLN A 122 -4.94 13.30 17.15
C GLN A 122 -3.70 14.12 17.50
N ASP A 123 -3.36 14.22 18.79
CA ASP A 123 -2.21 15.00 19.24
C ASP A 123 -0.90 14.38 18.75
N THR A 124 -0.84 13.05 18.68
CA THR A 124 0.33 12.32 18.17
C THR A 124 0.49 12.51 16.67
N VAL A 125 -0.62 12.45 15.91
CA VAL A 125 -0.60 12.72 14.47
C VAL A 125 -0.22 14.18 14.18
N GLU A 126 -0.76 15.15 14.91
CA GLU A 126 -0.41 16.56 14.73
C GLU A 126 1.07 16.84 15.00
N ARG A 127 1.61 16.27 16.07
CA ARG A 127 3.04 16.37 16.39
C ARG A 127 3.92 15.79 15.30
N LEU A 128 3.58 14.58 14.81
CA LEU A 128 4.27 13.95 13.69
C LEU A 128 4.29 14.86 12.44
N LEU A 129 3.14 15.41 12.07
CA LEU A 129 3.03 16.25 10.87
C LEU A 129 3.74 17.59 11.05
N SER A 130 3.82 18.13 12.26
CA SER A 130 4.54 19.39 12.53
C SER A 130 6.05 19.29 12.27
N GLU A 131 6.61 18.08 12.32
CA GLU A 131 8.02 17.81 12.02
C GLU A 131 8.28 17.61 10.52
N PHE A 132 7.22 17.52 9.70
CA PHE A 132 7.34 17.32 8.26
C PHE A 132 7.80 18.58 7.53
N HIS A 133 8.79 18.41 6.65
CA HIS A 133 9.25 19.42 5.74
C HIS A 133 9.23 18.87 4.30
N TYR A 134 8.74 19.67 3.37
CA TYR A 134 8.80 19.35 1.94
C TYR A 134 10.24 19.45 1.43
N ALA A 135 10.49 18.93 0.22
CA ALA A 135 11.82 18.93 -0.39
C ALA A 135 12.40 20.35 -0.61
N ASP A 136 11.55 21.36 -0.70
CA ASP A 136 11.94 22.78 -0.78
C ASP A 136 12.23 23.42 0.60
N GLY A 137 12.16 22.65 1.68
CA GLY A 137 12.36 23.09 3.05
C GLY A 137 11.15 23.78 3.67
N SER A 138 10.03 23.93 2.93
CA SER A 138 8.80 24.48 3.51
C SER A 138 8.21 23.52 4.53
N ALA A 139 7.67 24.07 5.62
CA ALA A 139 7.02 23.29 6.66
C ALA A 139 5.60 22.88 6.25
N PHE A 140 5.09 21.86 6.93
CA PHE A 140 3.67 21.52 6.85
C PHE A 140 2.80 22.60 7.51
N GLU A 141 2.13 23.43 6.71
CA GLU A 141 1.25 24.51 7.19
C GLU A 141 -0.21 24.28 6.78
N TYR A 142 -0.84 23.23 7.32
CA TYR A 142 -2.29 23.05 7.17
C TYR A 142 -3.06 23.69 8.33
N ALA A 143 -4.24 24.22 8.02
CA ALA A 143 -5.19 24.62 9.05
C ALA A 143 -5.57 23.40 9.91
N GLU A 144 -5.76 23.61 11.21
CA GLU A 144 -6.06 22.55 12.19
C GLU A 144 -7.21 21.62 11.74
N SER A 145 -8.30 22.20 11.21
CA SER A 145 -9.43 21.43 10.67
C SER A 145 -9.06 20.49 9.51
N THR A 146 -8.05 20.86 8.73
CA THR A 146 -7.52 20.08 7.60
C THR A 146 -6.62 18.96 8.10
N THR A 147 -5.79 19.24 9.12
CA THR A 147 -4.95 18.25 9.80
C THR A 147 -5.78 17.19 10.51
N ARG A 148 -6.87 17.57 11.20
CA ARG A 148 -7.81 16.60 11.82
C ARG A 148 -8.43 15.67 10.80
N ARG A 149 -8.97 16.22 9.69
CA ARG A 149 -9.52 15.40 8.60
C ARG A 149 -8.50 14.46 8.00
N TRP A 150 -7.23 14.88 7.92
CA TRP A 150 -6.15 14.03 7.47
C TRP A 150 -5.87 12.89 8.45
N GLY A 151 -5.81 13.18 9.75
CA GLY A 151 -5.70 12.15 10.79
C GLY A 151 -6.82 11.12 10.75
N ASP A 152 -8.07 11.56 10.52
CA ASP A 152 -9.21 10.67 10.32
C ASP A 152 -9.04 9.78 9.09
N GLY A 153 -8.56 10.35 7.99
CA GLY A 153 -8.22 9.61 6.78
C GLY A 153 -7.14 8.56 7.01
N LEU A 154 -6.07 8.92 7.73
CA LEU A 154 -5.00 8.00 8.10
C LEU A 154 -5.54 6.83 8.94
N ARG A 155 -6.31 7.12 10.00
CA ARG A 155 -6.92 6.08 10.84
C ARG A 155 -7.83 5.15 10.04
N SER A 156 -8.58 5.70 9.09
CA SER A 156 -9.42 4.89 8.20
C SER A 156 -8.57 3.88 7.42
N VAL A 157 -7.46 4.31 6.82
CA VAL A 157 -6.55 3.40 6.11
C VAL A 157 -5.91 2.39 7.06
N MET A 158 -5.46 2.82 8.24
CA MET A 158 -4.89 1.91 9.25
C MET A 158 -5.88 0.81 9.67
N ARG A 159 -7.18 1.09 9.69
CA ARG A 159 -8.23 0.07 9.93
C ARG A 159 -8.37 -0.90 8.77
N GLU A 160 -8.39 -0.38 7.54
CA GLU A 160 -8.51 -1.21 6.34
C GLU A 160 -7.36 -2.24 6.24
N ILE A 161 -6.14 -1.86 6.60
CA ILE A 161 -4.97 -2.76 6.58
C ILE A 161 -4.80 -3.62 7.85
N GLY A 162 -5.60 -3.37 8.88
CA GLY A 162 -5.62 -4.15 10.13
C GLY A 162 -4.68 -3.68 11.25
N VAL A 163 -4.08 -2.50 11.12
CA VAL A 163 -3.29 -1.87 12.19
C VAL A 163 -4.19 -1.35 13.30
N LEU A 164 -5.36 -0.80 12.99
CA LEU A 164 -6.37 -0.43 13.98
C LEU A 164 -7.53 -1.43 13.92
N GLU A 165 -7.90 -2.02 15.05
CA GLU A 165 -8.91 -3.08 15.09
C GLU A 165 -10.34 -2.56 14.89
N THR A 166 -10.68 -1.46 15.57
CA THR A 166 -12.05 -0.95 15.61
C THR A 166 -12.13 0.53 15.20
N GLN A 167 -13.36 1.02 15.01
CA GLN A 167 -13.62 2.43 14.71
C GLN A 167 -13.18 3.39 15.84
N GLN A 168 -13.08 2.90 17.08
CA GLN A 168 -12.69 3.69 18.24
C GLN A 168 -11.24 3.48 18.66
N SER A 169 -10.57 2.44 18.13
CA SER A 169 -9.17 2.17 18.43
C SER A 169 -8.29 3.31 17.93
N LEU A 170 -7.43 3.79 18.83
CA LEU A 170 -6.35 4.75 18.54
C LEU A 170 -4.97 4.12 18.72
N THR A 171 -4.85 3.07 19.55
CA THR A 171 -3.64 2.26 19.65
C THR A 171 -3.64 1.17 18.59
N GLY A 172 -2.52 1.03 17.89
CA GLY A 172 -2.29 0.08 16.82
C GLY A 172 -1.88 -1.30 17.31
N GLN A 173 -2.00 -2.27 16.42
CA GLN A 173 -1.52 -3.63 16.57
C GLN A 173 -0.75 -4.06 15.31
N LEU A 174 -0.03 -5.18 15.40
CA LEU A 174 0.63 -5.77 14.24
C LEU A 174 -0.43 -6.37 13.31
N PRO A 175 -0.55 -5.90 12.07
CA PRO A 175 -1.53 -6.46 11.14
C PRO A 175 -1.08 -7.86 10.73
N LYS A 176 -2.03 -8.80 10.65
CA LYS A 176 -1.79 -10.10 10.02
C LYS A 176 -1.70 -9.92 8.51
N ILE A 177 -0.69 -10.53 7.89
CA ILE A 177 -0.46 -10.48 6.45
C ILE A 177 -0.72 -11.85 5.85
N GLY A 178 -1.67 -11.93 4.90
CA GLY A 178 -1.93 -13.13 4.09
C GLY A 178 -0.81 -13.45 3.10
N THR A 179 -0.91 -14.55 2.38
CA THR A 179 0.14 -14.99 1.44
C THR A 179 0.38 -13.97 0.32
N ILE A 180 -0.68 -13.51 -0.33
CA ILE A 180 -0.57 -12.59 -1.47
C ILE A 180 0.01 -11.21 -1.10
N PRO A 181 -0.47 -10.50 -0.07
CA PRO A 181 0.14 -9.23 0.33
C PRO A 181 1.59 -9.42 0.82
N LEU A 182 1.92 -10.58 1.42
CA LEU A 182 3.30 -10.91 1.77
C LEU A 182 4.17 -11.01 0.52
N LEU A 183 3.75 -11.74 -0.52
CA LEU A 183 4.49 -11.83 -1.79
C LEU A 183 4.69 -10.45 -2.44
N VAL A 184 3.65 -9.62 -2.46
CA VAL A 184 3.75 -8.26 -3.02
C VAL A 184 4.73 -7.40 -2.22
N ALA A 185 4.67 -7.45 -0.89
CA ALA A 185 5.56 -6.69 -0.01
C ALA A 185 7.02 -7.17 -0.07
N SER A 186 7.25 -8.48 -0.20
CA SER A 186 8.58 -9.06 -0.42
C SER A 186 9.13 -8.62 -1.78
N GLY A 187 8.33 -8.71 -2.84
CA GLY A 187 8.72 -8.24 -4.17
C GLY A 187 9.04 -6.75 -4.18
N TYR A 188 8.25 -5.94 -3.48
CA TYR A 188 8.50 -4.49 -3.36
C TYR A 188 9.82 -4.19 -2.64
N SER A 189 10.18 -5.03 -1.67
CA SER A 189 11.45 -4.92 -0.95
C SER A 189 12.61 -5.32 -1.84
N TRP A 190 12.47 -6.44 -2.57
CA TRP A 190 13.43 -6.94 -3.54
C TRP A 190 13.74 -5.90 -4.63
N GLU A 191 12.73 -5.34 -5.30
CA GLU A 191 12.93 -4.33 -6.36
C GLU A 191 13.63 -3.06 -5.84
N LYS A 192 13.50 -2.74 -4.54
CA LYS A 192 14.12 -1.56 -3.95
C LYS A 192 15.58 -1.74 -3.53
N ALA A 193 15.99 -2.94 -3.14
CA ALA A 193 17.27 -3.17 -2.48
C ALA A 193 18.00 -4.42 -2.97
N GLU A 194 17.45 -5.10 -3.98
CA GLU A 194 17.95 -6.34 -4.59
C GLU A 194 18.49 -7.31 -3.53
N THR A 195 19.80 -7.56 -3.52
CA THR A 195 20.41 -8.61 -2.70
C THR A 195 20.34 -8.37 -1.19
N ASP A 196 20.24 -7.11 -0.76
CA ASP A 196 20.35 -6.75 0.66
C ASP A 196 18.98 -6.51 1.30
N TRP A 197 17.90 -6.77 0.57
CA TRP A 197 16.55 -6.40 0.96
C TRP A 197 16.10 -7.01 2.30
N LEU A 198 16.54 -8.23 2.63
CA LEU A 198 16.18 -8.91 3.88
C LEU A 198 16.73 -8.20 5.13
N SER A 199 17.83 -7.45 5.00
CA SER A 199 18.37 -6.67 6.12
C SER A 199 17.48 -5.46 6.47
N ARG A 200 16.67 -5.00 5.51
CA ARG A 200 15.77 -3.86 5.68
C ARG A 200 14.57 -3.96 4.73
N PRO A 201 13.65 -4.91 4.97
CA PRO A 201 12.59 -5.25 4.03
C PRO A 201 11.52 -4.15 4.02
N ALA A 202 11.67 -3.18 3.11
CA ALA A 202 10.86 -1.96 3.08
C ALA A 202 9.34 -2.23 3.03
N GLY A 203 8.91 -3.23 2.27
CA GLY A 203 7.51 -3.63 2.17
C GLY A 203 6.98 -4.23 3.47
N TRP A 204 7.75 -5.09 4.13
CA TRP A 204 7.36 -5.66 5.43
C TRP A 204 7.29 -4.60 6.52
N LEU A 205 8.30 -3.72 6.53
CA LEU A 205 8.34 -2.56 7.40
C LEU A 205 7.11 -1.66 7.21
N TYR A 206 6.72 -1.37 5.97
CA TYR A 206 5.51 -0.59 5.70
C TYR A 206 4.22 -1.31 6.08
N LEU A 207 4.18 -2.63 6.05
CA LEU A 207 3.10 -3.43 6.63
C LEU A 207 3.28 -3.66 8.14
N PHE A 208 4.04 -2.80 8.83
CA PHE A 208 4.22 -2.80 10.29
C PHE A 208 4.73 -4.13 10.85
N GLN A 209 5.59 -4.83 10.10
CA GLN A 209 6.21 -6.07 10.55
C GLN A 209 7.54 -5.79 11.26
N PRO A 210 7.64 -6.01 12.58
CA PRO A 210 8.86 -5.77 13.32
C PRO A 210 9.90 -6.85 13.04
N GLU A 211 11.17 -6.59 13.34
CA GLU A 211 12.28 -7.51 13.05
C GLU A 211 12.05 -8.92 13.58
N GLN A 212 11.37 -9.06 14.73
CA GLN A 212 11.09 -10.37 15.33
C GLN A 212 10.16 -11.26 14.50
N SER A 213 9.43 -10.73 13.52
CA SER A 213 8.59 -11.53 12.61
C SER A 213 9.29 -11.91 11.31
N TRP A 214 10.46 -11.33 10.99
CA TRP A 214 11.08 -11.46 9.68
C TRP A 214 11.48 -12.89 9.33
N ASP A 215 12.01 -13.66 10.27
CA ASP A 215 12.37 -15.07 10.01
C ASP A 215 11.14 -15.91 9.61
N SER A 216 10.02 -15.72 10.32
CA SER A 216 8.76 -16.43 10.00
C SER A 216 8.16 -15.96 8.67
N LEU A 217 8.29 -14.68 8.33
CA LEU A 217 7.87 -14.16 7.04
C LEU A 217 8.75 -14.68 5.90
N ALA A 218 10.06 -14.77 6.13
CA ALA A 218 11.03 -15.31 5.18
C ALA A 218 10.75 -16.78 4.88
N GLU A 219 10.48 -17.60 5.90
CA GLU A 219 10.07 -19.00 5.75
C GLU A 219 8.81 -19.12 4.87
N ARG A 220 7.76 -18.34 5.19
CA ARG A 220 6.51 -18.33 4.42
C ARG A 220 6.70 -17.89 2.96
N VAL A 221 7.64 -16.98 2.69
CA VAL A 221 7.99 -16.58 1.32
C VAL A 221 8.71 -17.71 0.61
N SER A 222 9.67 -18.37 1.28
CA SER A 222 10.43 -19.48 0.72
C SER A 222 9.60 -20.71 0.38
N ASP A 223 8.47 -20.90 1.06
CA ASP A 223 7.52 -21.98 0.77
C ASP A 223 6.73 -21.74 -0.54
N HIS A 224 6.73 -20.52 -1.06
CA HIS A 224 5.99 -20.19 -2.27
C HIS A 224 6.83 -20.47 -3.53
N PRO A 225 6.28 -21.16 -4.56
CA PRO A 225 7.05 -21.61 -5.72
C PRO A 225 7.61 -20.50 -6.61
N SER A 226 7.17 -19.25 -6.43
CA SER A 226 7.72 -18.09 -7.16
C SER A 226 8.96 -17.47 -6.52
N TRP A 227 9.41 -18.03 -5.39
CA TRP A 227 10.60 -17.60 -4.66
C TRP A 227 11.51 -18.79 -4.41
N GLU A 228 12.81 -18.52 -4.40
CA GLU A 228 13.82 -19.48 -4.03
C GLU A 228 14.63 -18.99 -2.82
N ALA A 229 14.91 -19.93 -1.91
CA ALA A 229 15.82 -19.72 -0.81
C ALA A 229 17.17 -20.35 -1.11
N SER A 230 18.23 -19.56 -0.98
CA SER A 230 19.60 -20.04 -1.04
C SER A 230 20.36 -19.61 0.21
N GLY A 231 21.24 -20.48 0.70
CA GLY A 231 22.14 -20.18 1.80
C GLY A 231 23.57 -20.06 1.27
N ILE A 232 24.12 -18.85 1.25
CA ILE A 232 25.54 -18.64 0.96
C ILE A 232 26.19 -18.25 2.29
N HIS A 233 27.12 -19.08 2.78
CA HIS A 233 27.89 -18.82 4.00
C HIS A 233 27.06 -18.64 5.30
N GLY A 234 25.85 -19.22 5.34
CA GLY A 234 24.95 -19.13 6.51
C GLY A 234 24.02 -17.93 6.51
N GLU A 235 24.12 -17.04 5.52
CA GLU A 235 23.15 -15.96 5.29
C GLU A 235 22.04 -16.46 4.36
N LEU A 236 20.78 -16.30 4.81
CA LEU A 236 19.61 -16.57 4.00
C LEU A 236 19.50 -15.51 2.89
N ARG A 237 19.40 -15.97 1.65
CA ARG A 237 19.03 -15.15 0.49
C ARG A 237 17.71 -15.65 -0.05
N LEU A 238 16.78 -14.71 -0.24
CA LEU A 238 15.49 -14.94 -0.90
C LEU A 238 15.44 -14.10 -2.16
N GLN A 239 15.11 -14.73 -3.28
CA GLN A 239 14.92 -14.04 -4.56
C GLN A 239 13.78 -14.67 -5.37
N PRO A 240 13.12 -13.91 -6.26
CA PRO A 240 12.15 -14.46 -7.20
C PRO A 240 12.80 -15.49 -8.15
N THR A 241 12.07 -16.53 -8.52
CA THR A 241 12.56 -17.56 -9.47
C THR A 241 12.62 -17.07 -10.91
N GLU A 242 11.76 -16.12 -11.27
CA GLU A 242 11.69 -15.48 -12.59
C GLU A 242 11.51 -13.96 -12.41
N GLU A 243 10.49 -13.36 -13.03
CA GLU A 243 10.09 -11.98 -12.75
C GLU A 243 9.45 -11.88 -11.35
N THR A 244 9.75 -10.80 -10.62
CA THR A 244 9.27 -10.54 -9.24
C THR A 244 7.76 -10.70 -9.06
N TYR A 245 6.99 -10.30 -10.07
CA TYR A 245 5.53 -10.42 -10.10
C TYR A 245 5.03 -11.34 -11.22
N GLY A 246 5.92 -12.18 -11.77
CA GLY A 246 5.63 -13.11 -12.87
C GLY A 246 4.57 -14.15 -12.53
N TRP A 247 4.43 -14.48 -11.24
CA TRP A 247 3.42 -15.39 -10.70
C TRP A 247 1.97 -14.89 -10.83
N ALA A 248 1.76 -13.61 -11.11
CA ALA A 248 0.44 -13.05 -11.37
C ALA A 248 0.24 -12.85 -12.88
N GLU A 249 -0.81 -13.45 -13.43
CA GLU A 249 -1.14 -13.30 -14.85
C GLU A 249 -1.48 -11.85 -15.20
N SER A 250 -0.94 -11.36 -16.31
CA SER A 250 -1.35 -10.07 -16.86
C SER A 250 -2.66 -10.22 -17.61
N MET A 251 -3.72 -9.55 -17.17
CA MET A 251 -5.03 -9.61 -17.85
C MET A 251 -5.02 -8.76 -19.12
N GLY A 252 -5.38 -9.34 -20.26
CA GLY A 252 -5.49 -8.67 -21.55
C GLY A 252 -4.16 -8.58 -22.32
N GLY A 253 -3.57 -9.73 -22.61
CA GLY A 253 -2.31 -9.87 -23.35
C GLY A 253 -2.26 -11.08 -24.30
N ASP A 254 -3.40 -11.57 -24.75
CA ASP A 254 -3.51 -12.47 -25.91
C ASP A 254 -4.42 -11.83 -26.95
N GLU A 255 -3.82 -11.01 -27.82
CA GLU A 255 -4.15 -10.84 -29.24
C GLU A 255 -3.01 -10.09 -29.95
#